data_AF-A0A4R0XAX4-F1
#
_entry.id   AF-A0A4R0XAX4-F1
#
_cell.length_a   1.000
_cell.length_b   1.000
_cell.length_c   1.000
_cell.angle_alpha   90.00
_cell.angle_beta   90.00
_cell.angle_gamma   90.00
#
_symmetry.space_group_name_H-M   'P 1'
#
loop_
_entity.id
_entity.type
_entity.pdbx_description
1 polymer ?
#
loop_
_entity_poly.entity_id
_entity_poly.type
_entity_poly.pdbx_seq_one_letter_code
_entity_poly.pdbx_strand_id
1 'polypeptide(L)'
;MDDRDEEAIAYDHRSDGMYPLITNDRNLSPAQVLEAHKGQPMIEKRFEQVKTEHEIAPVFLKDEGRIEALFTLYFLALLVQALIERELRRAMKREGVGELPLYPEQRQCKRPTTEQILRLFSLAQRHNLIEGALTVQVFDVELTHLQRQVLSLLGVPEHAFRSPH
;
A
#
# COMPACT_ATOMS: atom_id res chain seq x y z
N MET A 1 28.70 25.85 -38.34
CA MET A 1 27.40 25.73 -39.02
C MET A 1 26.70 24.63 -38.28
N ASP A 2 25.78 25.05 -37.42
CA ASP A 2 25.10 24.23 -36.41
C ASP A 2 23.91 23.57 -37.11
N ASP A 3 24.13 22.38 -37.69
CA ASP A 3 23.08 21.60 -38.35
C ASP A 3 22.17 21.02 -37.25
N ARG A 4 21.21 21.82 -36.79
CA ARG A 4 20.06 21.33 -36.02
C ARG A 4 19.16 20.58 -37.00
N ASP A 5 18.89 19.33 -36.66
CA ASP A 5 18.07 18.41 -37.44
C ASP A 5 16.59 18.88 -37.45
N GLU A 6 16.28 19.89 -38.26
CA GLU A 6 14.95 20.51 -38.36
C GLU A 6 13.86 19.49 -38.73
N GLU A 7 14.21 18.42 -39.45
CA GLU A 7 13.30 17.31 -39.74
C GLU A 7 12.92 16.50 -38.50
N ALA A 8 13.86 16.28 -37.56
CA ALA A 8 13.59 15.58 -36.31
C ALA A 8 12.66 16.41 -35.41
N ILE A 9 12.90 17.72 -35.37
CA ILE A 9 12.06 18.68 -34.60
C ILE A 9 10.64 18.73 -35.19
N ALA A 10 10.49 18.76 -36.52
CA ALA A 10 9.19 18.75 -37.19
C ALA A 10 8.44 17.42 -37.01
N TYR A 11 9.15 16.30 -36.89
CA TYR A 11 8.54 15.00 -36.57
C TYR A 11 8.02 14.97 -35.13
N ASP A 12 8.82 15.40 -34.16
CA ASP A 12 8.44 15.41 -32.74
C ASP A 12 7.24 16.34 -32.48
N HIS A 13 7.17 17.49 -33.17
CA HIS A 13 6.01 18.40 -33.10
C HIS A 13 4.69 17.78 -33.56
N ARG A 14 4.70 16.76 -34.43
CA ARG A 14 3.48 16.08 -34.89
C ARG A 14 2.93 15.09 -33.87
N SER A 15 3.77 14.60 -32.97
CA SER A 15 3.41 13.70 -31.87
C SER A 15 3.23 14.40 -30.53
N ASP A 16 3.56 15.69 -30.44
CA ASP A 16 3.46 16.45 -29.21
C ASP A 16 1.99 16.56 -28.75
N GLY A 17 1.70 16.06 -27.54
CA GLY A 17 0.35 15.95 -26.99
C GLY A 17 -0.41 14.64 -27.30
N MET A 18 0.15 13.71 -28.07
CA MET A 18 -0.42 12.37 -28.25
C MET A 18 -0.05 11.45 -27.08
N TYR A 19 -1.04 10.75 -26.53
CA TYR A 19 -0.84 9.77 -25.44
C TYR A 19 -1.23 8.36 -25.91
N PRO A 20 -0.36 7.69 -26.71
CA PRO A 20 -0.68 6.39 -27.27
C PRO A 20 -0.74 5.34 -26.16
N LEU A 21 -1.86 4.61 -26.09
CA LEU A 21 -2.08 3.50 -25.17
C LEU A 21 -2.20 2.20 -25.96
N ILE A 22 -1.44 1.20 -25.57
CA ILE A 22 -1.44 -0.13 -26.19
C ILE A 22 -2.03 -1.11 -25.17
N THR A 23 -3.06 -1.86 -25.58
CA THR A 23 -3.71 -2.89 -24.76
C THR A 23 -3.88 -4.18 -25.55
N ASN A 24 -3.76 -5.33 -24.87
CA ASN A 24 -4.08 -6.64 -25.42
C ASN A 24 -5.57 -7.02 -25.19
N ASP A 25 -6.28 -6.28 -24.35
CA ASP A 25 -7.70 -6.49 -24.07
C ASP A 25 -8.57 -5.85 -25.16
N ARG A 26 -9.35 -6.69 -25.87
CA ARG A 26 -10.20 -6.28 -27.00
C ARG A 26 -11.60 -5.81 -26.59
N ASN A 27 -11.97 -5.99 -25.32
CA ASN A 27 -13.32 -5.71 -24.83
C ASN A 27 -13.40 -4.37 -24.08
N LEU A 28 -12.25 -3.78 -23.72
CA LEU A 28 -12.22 -2.48 -23.04
C LEU A 28 -12.50 -1.35 -24.04
N SER A 29 -13.38 -0.43 -23.64
CA SER A 29 -13.54 0.84 -24.34
C SER A 29 -12.30 1.73 -24.16
N PRO A 30 -12.03 2.68 -25.08
CA PRO A 30 -10.90 3.60 -24.97
C PRO A 30 -10.85 4.37 -23.64
N ALA A 31 -12.02 4.72 -23.07
CA ALA A 31 -12.10 5.38 -21.77
C ALA A 31 -11.65 4.48 -20.61
N GLN A 32 -12.00 3.19 -20.65
CA GLN A 32 -11.58 2.21 -19.65
C GLN A 32 -10.09 1.87 -19.77
N VAL A 33 -9.55 1.85 -20.99
CA VAL A 33 -8.10 1.69 -21.22
C VAL A 33 -7.33 2.88 -20.62
N LEU A 34 -7.83 4.10 -20.83
CA LEU A 34 -7.25 5.30 -20.23
C LEU A 34 -7.36 5.31 -18.70
N GLU A 35 -8.49 4.88 -18.15
CA GLU A 35 -8.69 4.78 -16.70
C GLU A 35 -7.76 3.74 -16.06
N ALA A 36 -7.64 2.56 -16.68
CA ALA A 36 -6.70 1.52 -16.26
C ALA A 36 -5.25 2.01 -16.30
N HIS A 37 -4.85 2.68 -17.39
CA HIS A 37 -3.53 3.29 -17.51
C HIS A 37 -3.28 4.38 -16.45
N LYS A 38 -4.28 5.21 -16.13
CA LYS A 38 -4.17 6.21 -15.05
C LYS A 38 -4.03 5.59 -13.65
N GLY A 39 -4.44 4.33 -13.48
CA GLY A 39 -4.19 3.55 -12.26
C GLY A 39 -2.76 3.02 -12.14
N GLN A 40 -2.04 2.88 -13.25
CA GLN A 40 -0.69 2.33 -13.29
C GLN A 40 0.34 3.15 -12.50
N PRO A 41 0.37 4.51 -12.56
CA PRO A 41 1.25 5.32 -11.71
C PRO A 41 1.04 5.12 -10.21
N MET A 42 -0.17 4.78 -9.76
CA MET A 42 -0.43 4.48 -8.34
C MET A 42 0.24 3.17 -7.94
N ILE A 43 0.20 2.18 -8.83
CA ILE A 43 0.88 0.89 -8.66
C ILE A 43 2.40 1.10 -8.69
N GLU A 44 2.91 1.88 -9.65
CA GLU A 44 4.34 2.22 -9.77
C GLU A 44 4.86 3.01 -8.58
N LYS A 45 4.10 3.99 -8.06
CA LYS A 45 4.47 4.74 -6.86
C LYS A 45 4.49 3.85 -5.61
N ARG A 46 3.57 2.88 -5.49
CA ARG A 46 3.63 1.86 -4.44
C ARG A 46 4.86 0.96 -4.61
N PHE A 47 5.22 0.58 -5.84
CA PHE A 47 6.46 -0.14 -6.13
C PHE A 47 7.71 0.68 -5.79
N GLU A 48 7.70 1.99 -6.03
CA GLU A 48 8.80 2.90 -5.69
C GLU A 48 8.95 3.05 -4.16
N GLN A 49 7.85 3.33 -3.45
CA GLN A 49 7.86 3.45 -1.99
C GLN A 49 8.39 2.18 -1.29
N VAL A 50 8.00 1.00 -1.78
CA VAL A 50 8.51 -0.29 -1.27
C VAL A 50 10.02 -0.45 -1.52
N LYS A 51 10.50 -0.03 -2.70
CA LYS A 51 11.95 -0.05 -3.01
C LYS A 51 12.74 0.93 -2.13
N THR A 52 12.14 2.03 -1.70
CA THR A 52 12.79 3.07 -0.88
C THR A 52 12.71 2.79 0.62
N GLU A 53 11.60 2.26 1.15
CA GLU A 53 11.42 2.06 2.61
C GLU A 53 11.94 0.73 3.13
N HIS A 54 12.12 -0.30 2.30
CA HIS A 54 12.51 -1.63 2.78
C HIS A 54 14.00 -1.96 2.61
N GLU A 55 14.82 -1.12 1.95
CA GLU A 55 16.22 -1.44 1.60
C GLU A 55 16.41 -2.87 1.01
N ILE A 56 15.36 -3.50 0.48
CA ILE A 56 15.46 -4.81 -0.17
C ILE A 56 15.93 -4.54 -1.58
N ALA A 57 17.24 -4.35 -1.68
CA ALA A 57 18.05 -4.45 -2.87
C ALA A 57 17.34 -5.18 -4.02
N PRO A 58 16.85 -4.47 -5.05
CA PRO A 58 16.57 -5.08 -6.35
C PRO A 58 17.86 -5.63 -7.00
N VAL A 59 19.01 -5.51 -6.34
CA VAL A 59 20.35 -5.61 -6.92
C VAL A 59 20.90 -7.05 -6.95
N PHE A 60 20.23 -8.06 -6.36
CA PHE A 60 20.79 -9.42 -6.31
C PHE A 60 19.90 -10.57 -6.78
N LEU A 61 18.74 -10.32 -7.38
CA LEU A 61 17.95 -11.39 -7.99
C LEU A 61 18.34 -11.53 -9.47
N LYS A 62 19.44 -12.26 -9.71
CA LYS A 62 19.90 -12.65 -11.07
C LYS A 62 19.05 -13.76 -11.71
N ASP A 63 18.16 -14.36 -10.94
CA ASP A 63 17.37 -15.54 -11.30
C ASP A 63 15.93 -15.12 -11.61
N GLU A 64 15.43 -15.47 -12.79
CA GLU A 64 14.10 -15.11 -13.29
C GLU A 64 12.99 -15.65 -12.35
N GLY A 65 13.15 -16.87 -11.81
CA GLY A 65 12.19 -17.46 -10.89
C GLY A 65 12.05 -16.69 -9.58
N ARG A 66 13.16 -16.13 -9.06
CA ARG A 66 13.11 -15.27 -7.87
C ARG A 66 12.43 -13.93 -8.14
N ILE A 67 12.59 -13.38 -9.35
CA ILE A 67 11.90 -12.15 -9.77
C ILE A 67 10.39 -12.42 -9.81
N GLU A 68 9.96 -13.48 -10.49
CA GLU A 68 8.54 -13.86 -10.58
C GLU A 68 7.91 -14.14 -9.21
N ALA A 69 8.60 -14.87 -8.34
CA ALA A 69 8.13 -15.14 -6.98
C ALA A 69 7.97 -13.84 -6.18
N LEU A 70 8.94 -12.91 -6.27
CA LEU A 70 8.87 -11.63 -5.60
C LEU A 70 7.69 -10.78 -6.12
N PHE A 71 7.48 -10.73 -7.43
CA PHE A 71 6.31 -10.05 -8.01
C PHE A 71 4.99 -10.67 -7.55
N THR A 72 4.92 -11.99 -7.44
CA THR A 72 3.75 -12.70 -6.93
C THR A 72 3.46 -12.32 -5.48
N LEU A 73 4.48 -12.31 -4.61
CA LEU A 73 4.35 -11.88 -3.23
C LEU A 73 3.91 -10.41 -3.14
N TYR A 74 4.43 -9.53 -4.00
CA TYR A 74 3.99 -8.14 -4.06
C TYR A 74 2.55 -7.98 -4.49
N PHE A 75 2.11 -8.74 -5.49
CA PHE A 75 0.71 -8.74 -5.90
C PHE A 75 -0.21 -9.15 -4.73
N LEU A 76 0.16 -10.19 -3.99
CA LEU A 76 -0.58 -10.62 -2.80
C LEU A 76 -0.57 -9.54 -1.71
N ALA A 77 0.56 -8.89 -1.46
CA ALA A 77 0.65 -7.80 -0.49
C ALA A 77 -0.26 -6.62 -0.88
N LEU A 78 -0.23 -6.18 -2.15
CA LEU A 78 -1.10 -5.13 -2.67
C LEU A 78 -2.58 -5.50 -2.58
N LEU A 79 -2.91 -6.76 -2.87
CA LEU A 79 -4.27 -7.27 -2.71
C LEU A 79 -4.71 -7.17 -1.25
N VAL A 80 -3.90 -7.63 -0.29
CA VAL A 80 -4.20 -7.53 1.14
C VAL A 80 -4.36 -6.07 1.56
N GLN A 81 -3.49 -5.15 1.12
CA GLN A 81 -3.63 -3.72 1.38
C GLN A 81 -4.96 -3.17 0.83
N ALA A 82 -5.34 -3.54 -0.40
CA ALA A 82 -6.60 -3.11 -0.99
C ALA A 82 -7.82 -3.64 -0.22
N LEU A 83 -7.74 -4.88 0.29
CA LEU A 83 -8.77 -5.47 1.14
C LEU A 83 -8.89 -4.71 2.47
N ILE A 84 -7.78 -4.44 3.17
CA ILE A 84 -7.77 -3.69 4.44
C ILE A 84 -8.39 -2.30 4.24
N GLU A 85 -7.95 -1.56 3.22
CA GLU A 85 -8.50 -0.23 2.91
C GLU A 85 -10.00 -0.28 2.59
N ARG A 86 -10.43 -1.28 1.81
CA ARG A 86 -11.82 -1.45 1.42
C ARG A 86 -12.70 -1.75 2.64
N GLU A 87 -12.28 -2.69 3.49
CA GLU A 87 -13.06 -3.07 4.68
C GLU A 87 -13.15 -1.91 5.67
N LEU A 88 -12.05 -1.20 5.94
CA LEU A 88 -12.08 -0.02 6.82
C LEU A 88 -13.02 1.07 6.28
N ARG A 89 -12.92 1.41 4.99
CA ARG A 89 -13.78 2.45 4.38
C ARG A 89 -15.25 2.05 4.35
N ARG A 90 -15.55 0.76 4.14
CA ARG A 90 -16.92 0.22 4.22
C ARG A 90 -17.45 0.30 5.64
N ALA A 91 -16.65 -0.08 6.64
CA ALA A 91 -17.00 0.01 8.05
C ALA A 91 -17.26 1.46 8.48
N MET A 92 -16.37 2.37 8.11
CA MET A 92 -16.53 3.81 8.32
C MET A 92 -17.87 4.32 7.76
N LYS A 93 -18.21 3.95 6.53
CA LYS A 93 -19.50 4.31 5.92
C LYS A 93 -20.70 3.71 6.67
N ARG A 94 -20.60 2.44 7.09
CA ARG A 94 -21.64 1.72 7.83
C ARG A 94 -21.89 2.34 9.21
N GLU A 95 -20.84 2.79 9.88
CA GLU A 95 -20.88 3.33 11.24
C GLU A 95 -20.97 4.87 11.27
N GLY A 96 -21.07 5.53 10.11
CA GLY A 96 -21.21 6.98 10.02
C GLY A 96 -19.93 7.76 10.36
N VAL A 97 -18.77 7.10 10.34
CA VAL A 97 -17.46 7.73 10.59
C VAL A 97 -16.98 8.40 9.30
N GLY A 98 -17.03 9.73 9.25
CA GLY A 98 -16.58 10.49 8.08
C GLY A 98 -15.05 10.58 7.95
N GLU A 99 -14.35 10.66 9.09
CA GLU A 99 -12.91 10.92 9.16
C GLU A 99 -12.30 10.18 10.34
N LEU A 100 -11.02 9.78 10.20
CA LEU A 100 -10.22 9.22 11.28
C LEU A 100 -8.91 10.02 11.44
N PRO A 101 -8.44 10.31 12.66
CA PRO A 101 -7.21 11.07 12.91
C PRO A 101 -5.93 10.25 12.67
N LEU A 102 -5.67 9.82 11.42
CA LEU A 102 -4.59 8.88 11.05
C LEU A 102 -3.33 9.53 10.46
N TYR A 103 -3.43 10.77 9.96
CA TYR A 103 -2.26 11.47 9.44
C TYR A 103 -1.31 11.86 10.59
N PRO A 104 -0.03 12.20 10.30
CA PRO A 104 0.85 12.82 11.28
C PRO A 104 0.14 13.96 12.03
N GLU A 105 0.45 14.10 13.32
CA GLU A 105 -0.21 15.07 14.22
C GLU A 105 -1.72 14.82 14.41
N GLN A 106 -2.17 13.57 14.25
CA GLN A 106 -3.59 13.18 14.44
C GLN A 106 -4.55 13.93 13.51
N ARG A 107 -4.06 14.34 12.34
CA ARG A 107 -4.88 15.03 11.34
C ARG A 107 -5.93 14.10 10.74
N GLN A 108 -7.09 14.68 10.42
CA GLN A 108 -8.24 13.94 9.92
C GLN A 108 -8.03 13.37 8.51
N CYS A 109 -8.44 12.12 8.34
CA CYS A 109 -8.30 11.34 7.11
C CYS A 109 -9.65 10.76 6.67
N LYS A 110 -10.14 11.22 5.51
CA LYS A 110 -11.39 10.74 4.88
C LYS A 110 -11.23 9.38 4.18
N ARG A 111 -10.02 9.06 3.74
CA ARG A 111 -9.71 7.86 2.95
C ARG A 111 -8.42 7.21 3.46
N PRO A 112 -8.50 6.48 4.59
CA PRO A 112 -7.35 5.77 5.15
C PRO A 112 -6.68 4.86 4.12
N THR A 113 -5.35 4.83 4.11
CA THR A 113 -4.52 3.87 3.35
C THR A 113 -3.97 2.81 4.30
N THR A 114 -3.57 1.63 3.77
CA THR A 114 -2.99 0.59 4.63
C THR A 114 -1.71 1.06 5.34
N GLU A 115 -0.87 1.83 4.66
CA GLU A 115 0.33 2.44 5.25
C GLU A 115 0.00 3.26 6.51
N GLN A 116 -1.02 4.12 6.46
CA GLN A 116 -1.47 4.91 7.60
C GLN A 116 -1.96 4.03 8.76
N ILE A 117 -2.70 2.97 8.43
CA ILE A 117 -3.21 2.02 9.41
C ILE A 117 -2.04 1.31 10.08
N LEU A 118 -1.10 0.76 9.31
CA LEU A 118 0.07 0.06 9.87
C LEU A 118 0.95 1.01 10.70
N ARG A 119 1.13 2.26 10.26
CA ARG A 119 1.85 3.29 11.01
C ARG A 119 1.19 3.59 12.36
N LEU A 120 -0.14 3.54 12.47
CA LEU A 120 -0.83 3.71 13.75
C LEU A 120 -0.46 2.61 14.76
N PHE A 121 -0.15 1.39 14.28
CA PHE A 121 0.22 0.25 15.14
C PHE A 121 1.74 0.02 15.22
N SER A 122 2.58 0.83 14.57
CA SER A 122 4.02 0.57 14.50
C SER A 122 4.74 0.63 15.86
N LEU A 123 4.19 1.38 16.82
CA LEU A 123 4.69 1.48 18.19
C LEU A 123 3.97 0.55 19.16
N ALA A 124 3.01 -0.25 18.70
CA ALA A 124 2.32 -1.22 19.52
C ALA A 124 3.28 -2.39 19.83
N GLN A 125 3.72 -2.49 21.09
CA GLN A 125 4.72 -3.46 21.52
C GLN A 125 4.18 -4.37 22.62
N ARG A 126 4.56 -5.64 22.55
CA ARG A 126 4.32 -6.65 23.58
C ARG A 126 5.67 -7.13 24.09
N HIS A 127 5.82 -7.24 25.41
CA HIS A 127 7.06 -7.71 26.02
C HIS A 127 6.84 -9.08 26.65
N ASN A 128 7.76 -10.01 26.43
CA ASN A 128 7.76 -11.31 27.09
C ASN A 128 9.02 -11.40 27.95
N LEU A 129 8.85 -11.63 29.25
CA LEU A 129 9.92 -11.94 30.18
C LEU A 129 10.15 -13.45 30.19
N ILE A 130 11.35 -13.88 29.81
CA ILE A 130 11.72 -15.29 29.68
C ILE A 130 12.88 -15.59 30.62
N GLU A 131 12.76 -16.64 31.42
CA GLU A 131 13.82 -17.17 32.27
C GLU A 131 14.09 -18.63 31.88
N GLY A 132 15.26 -18.88 31.30
CA GLY A 132 15.57 -20.17 30.68
C GLY A 132 14.62 -20.49 29.52
N ALA A 133 13.87 -21.59 29.63
CA ALA A 133 12.85 -22.00 28.66
C ALA A 133 11.43 -21.59 29.05
N LEU A 134 11.25 -20.94 30.20
CA LEU A 134 9.93 -20.59 30.74
C LEU A 134 9.63 -19.12 30.48
N THR A 135 8.43 -18.84 29.98
CA THR A 135 7.90 -17.47 29.96
C THR A 135 7.40 -17.13 31.35
N VAL A 136 8.12 -16.25 32.04
CA VAL A 136 7.82 -15.83 33.42
C VAL A 136 6.68 -14.82 33.45
N GLN A 137 6.64 -13.92 32.46
CA GLN A 137 5.61 -12.90 32.39
C GLN A 137 5.40 -12.41 30.95
N VAL A 138 4.16 -12.05 30.63
CA VAL A 138 3.82 -11.33 29.40
C VAL A 138 3.25 -9.98 29.78
N PHE A 139 3.77 -8.93 29.16
CA PHE A 139 3.21 -7.58 29.18
C PHE A 139 2.49 -7.37 27.85
N ASP A 140 1.16 -7.45 27.88
CA ASP A 140 0.32 -7.27 26.69
C ASP A 140 0.43 -5.85 26.12
N VAL A 141 -0.01 -5.70 24.88
CA VAL A 141 0.03 -4.41 24.18
C VAL A 141 -1.04 -3.46 24.73
N GLU A 142 -0.63 -2.28 25.15
CA GLU A 142 -1.57 -1.22 25.55
C GLU A 142 -2.04 -0.45 24.30
N LEU A 143 -3.25 -0.76 23.84
CA LEU A 143 -3.84 -0.06 22.70
C LEU A 143 -4.45 1.28 23.10
N THR A 144 -4.17 2.32 22.33
CA THR A 144 -4.84 3.62 22.40
C THR A 144 -6.32 3.52 21.98
N HIS A 145 -7.13 4.52 22.32
CA HIS A 145 -8.53 4.58 21.87
C HIS A 145 -8.65 4.50 20.34
N LEU A 146 -7.79 5.24 19.61
CA LEU A 146 -7.79 5.24 18.15
C LEU A 146 -7.45 3.87 17.57
N GLN A 147 -6.44 3.18 18.13
CA GLN A 147 -6.09 1.83 17.74
C GLN A 147 -7.26 0.85 17.95
N ARG A 148 -7.92 0.90 19.12
CA ARG A 148 -9.12 0.08 19.38
C ARG A 148 -10.26 0.36 18.40
N GLN A 149 -10.51 1.63 18.11
CA GLN A 149 -11.53 2.04 17.14
C GLN A 149 -11.24 1.48 15.75
N VAL A 150 -9.98 1.58 15.28
CA VAL A 150 -9.57 1.04 13.99
C VAL A 150 -9.68 -0.49 13.95
N LEU A 151 -9.28 -1.19 15.03
CA LEU A 151 -9.47 -2.64 15.12
C LEU A 151 -10.94 -3.05 15.07
N SER A 152 -11.82 -2.34 15.79
CA SER A 152 -13.27 -2.56 15.77
C SER A 152 -13.85 -2.38 14.36
N LEU A 153 -13.46 -1.31 13.66
CA LEU A 153 -13.90 -1.06 12.28
C LEU A 153 -13.42 -2.15 11.32
N LEU A 154 -12.20 -2.66 11.51
CA LEU A 154 -11.65 -3.78 10.75
C LEU A 154 -12.24 -5.14 11.14
N GLY A 155 -13.07 -5.21 12.20
CA GLY A 155 -13.60 -6.47 12.73
C GLY A 155 -12.54 -7.36 13.37
N VAL A 156 -11.40 -6.80 13.76
CA VAL A 156 -10.31 -7.53 14.43
C VAL A 156 -10.51 -7.42 15.93
N PRO A 157 -10.71 -8.54 16.64
CA PRO A 157 -10.93 -8.49 18.07
C PRO A 157 -9.64 -8.12 18.81
N GLU A 158 -9.73 -7.32 19.87
CA GLU A 158 -8.56 -6.92 20.66
C GLU A 158 -7.80 -8.10 21.26
N HIS A 159 -8.51 -9.18 21.60
CA HIS A 159 -7.90 -10.39 22.15
C HIS A 159 -6.99 -11.12 21.14
N ALA A 160 -7.08 -10.81 19.84
CA ALA A 160 -6.13 -11.33 18.85
C ALA A 160 -4.68 -10.89 19.14
N PHE A 161 -4.51 -9.80 19.88
CA PHE A 161 -3.20 -9.25 20.26
C PHE A 161 -2.84 -9.46 21.74
N ARG A 162 -3.73 -10.11 22.52
CA ARG A 162 -3.52 -10.41 23.94
C ARG A 162 -3.29 -11.90 24.13
N SER A 163 -2.62 -12.28 25.21
CA SER A 163 -2.49 -13.70 25.54
C SER A 163 -3.84 -14.32 25.89
N PRO A 164 -4.13 -15.56 25.50
CA PRO A 164 -5.25 -16.29 26.08
C PRO A 164 -5.00 -16.41 27.60
N HIS A 165 -5.93 -15.89 28.39
CA HIS A 165 -5.97 -16.08 29.84
C HIS A 165 -6.34 -17.53 30.19
#